data_AF-A0A151EVJ8-F1
#
_entry.id   AF-A0A151EVJ8-F1
#
_cell.length_a   1.000
_cell.length_b   1.000
_cell.length_c   1.000
_cell.angle_alpha   90.00
_cell.angle_beta   90.00
_cell.angle_gamma   90.00
#
_symmetry.space_group_name_H-M   'P 1'
#
loop_
_entity.id
_entity.type
_entity.pdbx_description
1 polymer ?
#
loop_
_entity_poly.entity_id
_entity_poly.type
_entity_poly.pdbx_seq_one_letter_code
_entity_poly.pdbx_strand_id
1 'polypeptide(L)'
;MKKKLKVSAIKNGTVIDHIAPGKAFRKDIIKIENRELSKEEVDRISLVAPHAAVNIISEYEVIEKEHVGVPDEIVDILPCPNANCITNVETEPVKTKFLLEREDPLQIRCFYCERVLTDEDIKRGLTKE
;
A
#
# COMPACT_ATOMS: atom_id res chain seq x y z
N MET A 1 35.38 5.09 17.88
CA MET A 1 34.54 5.74 16.84
C MET A 1 33.07 5.53 17.21
N LYS A 2 32.30 6.61 17.46
CA LYS A 2 30.85 6.49 17.69
C LYS A 2 30.20 6.04 16.37
N LYS A 3 29.62 4.84 16.34
CA LYS A 3 28.79 4.38 15.22
C LYS A 3 27.58 5.33 15.14
N LYS A 4 27.61 6.28 14.20
CA LYS A 4 26.43 7.07 13.87
C LYS A 4 25.44 6.10 13.24
N LEU A 5 24.29 5.90 13.88
CA LEU A 5 23.19 5.18 13.25
C LEU A 5 22.84 5.93 11.95
N LYS A 6 22.69 5.19 10.84
CA LYS A 6 22.28 5.79 9.56
C LYS A 6 20.86 6.35 9.61
N VAL A 7 20.08 5.91 10.59
CA VAL A 7 18.68 6.24 10.76
C VAL A 7 18.44 6.55 12.25
N SER A 8 17.89 7.72 12.54
CA SER A 8 17.48 8.11 13.90
C SER A 8 16.19 7.40 14.31
N ALA A 9 16.01 7.19 15.62
CA ALA A 9 14.73 6.79 16.18
C ALA A 9 13.73 7.94 16.03
N ILE A 10 12.45 7.62 15.82
CA ILE A 10 11.35 8.59 15.84
C ILE A 10 10.63 8.50 17.18
N LYS A 11 10.14 9.62 17.69
CA LYS A 11 9.40 9.66 18.95
C LYS A 11 7.96 9.20 18.76
N ASN A 12 7.25 9.79 17.80
CA ASN A 12 5.86 9.50 17.47
C ASN A 12 5.71 9.49 15.94
N GLY A 13 4.95 8.56 15.37
CA GLY A 13 4.65 8.51 13.93
C GLY A 13 4.63 7.10 13.31
N THR A 14 4.80 6.99 12.00
CA THR A 14 4.73 5.73 11.25
C THR A 14 6.05 5.39 10.58
N VAL A 15 6.45 4.12 10.63
CA VAL A 15 7.58 3.57 9.88
C VAL A 15 7.09 2.44 8.98
N ILE A 16 7.26 2.61 7.68
CA ILE A 16 7.01 1.56 6.68
C ILE A 16 8.36 0.97 6.30
N ASP A 17 8.49 -0.35 6.42
CA ASP A 17 9.65 -1.07 5.91
C ASP A 17 9.24 -2.47 5.41
N HIS A 18 10.14 -3.18 4.74
CA HIS A 18 9.96 -4.61 4.47
C HIS A 18 11.11 -5.44 5.10
N ILE A 19 11.51 -5.02 6.30
CA ILE A 19 12.71 -5.51 6.98
C ILE A 19 12.34 -6.60 7.97
N ALA A 20 12.80 -7.82 7.68
CA ALA A 20 12.85 -8.84 8.72
C ALA A 20 13.75 -8.35 9.87
N PRO A 21 13.39 -8.63 11.14
CA PRO A 21 14.17 -8.20 12.30
C PRO A 21 15.67 -8.51 12.13
N GLY A 22 16.54 -7.51 12.33
CA GLY A 22 18.00 -7.65 12.20
C GLY A 22 18.59 -7.47 10.80
N LYS A 23 17.79 -7.21 9.74
CA LYS A 23 18.27 -7.10 8.34
C LYS A 23 18.20 -5.69 7.72
N ALA A 24 18.27 -4.64 8.53
CA ALA A 24 18.05 -3.24 8.10
C ALA A 24 19.09 -2.64 7.12
N PHE A 25 20.06 -3.40 6.62
CA PHE A 25 21.22 -2.88 5.88
C PHE A 25 21.04 -2.76 4.35
N ARG A 26 19.92 -3.20 3.77
CA ARG A 26 19.77 -3.31 2.30
C ARG A 26 18.45 -2.82 1.70
N LYS A 27 17.56 -2.21 2.48
CA LYS A 27 16.16 -2.01 2.08
C LYS A 27 15.68 -0.59 2.36
N ASP A 28 14.66 -0.18 1.62
CA ASP A 28 14.02 1.13 1.76
C ASP A 28 13.19 1.20 3.05
N ILE A 29 13.30 2.34 3.74
CA ILE A 29 12.56 2.64 4.97
C ILE A 29 11.95 4.02 4.80
N ILE A 30 10.63 4.13 4.96
CA ILE A 30 9.94 5.41 4.99
C ILE A 30 9.57 5.72 6.45
N LYS A 31 9.89 6.94 6.89
CA LYS A 31 9.55 7.42 8.24
C LYS A 31 8.72 8.69 8.14
N ILE A 32 7.60 8.71 8.85
CA ILE A 32 6.68 9.84 8.90
C ILE A 32 6.52 10.22 10.37
N GLU A 33 7.04 11.37 10.77
CA GLU A 33 6.96 11.84 12.16
C GLU A 33 5.62 12.51 12.46
N ASN A 34 5.12 12.34 13.69
CA ASN A 34 3.89 12.93 14.23
C ASN A 34 2.63 12.68 13.39
N ARG A 35 2.61 11.60 12.61
CA ARG A 35 1.47 11.22 11.79
C ARG A 35 1.36 9.71 11.70
N GLU A 36 0.16 9.25 11.98
CA GLU A 36 -0.28 7.88 11.78
C GLU A 36 -0.90 7.78 10.38
N LEU A 37 -0.60 6.72 9.64
CA LEU A 37 -1.24 6.46 8.36
C LEU A 37 -2.66 5.99 8.60
N SER A 38 -3.59 6.49 7.77
CA SER A 38 -4.94 5.94 7.76
C SER A 38 -4.95 4.53 7.16
N LYS A 39 -5.97 3.74 7.49
CA LYS A 39 -6.16 2.40 6.91
C LYS A 39 -6.17 2.44 5.37
N GLU A 40 -6.81 3.44 4.79
CA GLU A 40 -6.86 3.61 3.32
C GLU A 40 -5.46 3.83 2.71
N GLU A 41 -4.57 4.56 3.38
CA GLU A 41 -3.19 4.75 2.93
C GLU A 41 -2.38 3.45 3.05
N VAL A 42 -2.61 2.69 4.12
CA VAL A 42 -2.01 1.36 4.32
C VAL A 42 -2.48 0.38 3.23
N ASP A 43 -3.78 0.40 2.90
CA ASP A 43 -4.35 -0.42 1.83
C ASP A 43 -3.75 -0.06 0.46
N ARG A 44 -3.50 1.23 0.17
CA ARG A 44 -2.78 1.66 -1.04
C ARG A 44 -1.36 1.11 -1.09
N ILE A 45 -0.66 1.11 0.03
CA ILE A 45 0.70 0.55 0.14
C ILE A 45 0.66 -0.96 -0.14
N SER A 46 -0.37 -1.67 0.29
CA SER A 46 -0.53 -3.12 0.06
C SER A 46 -0.46 -3.51 -1.42
N LEU A 47 -0.97 -2.66 -2.31
CA LEU A 47 -1.04 -2.93 -3.75
C LEU A 47 0.30 -2.77 -4.45
N VAL A 48 1.22 -2.00 -3.87
CA VAL A 48 2.57 -1.78 -4.42
C VAL A 48 3.60 -2.63 -3.69
N ALA A 49 3.39 -2.86 -2.40
CA ALA A 49 4.29 -3.57 -1.51
C ALA A 49 3.49 -4.52 -0.58
N PRO A 50 2.95 -5.63 -1.12
CA PRO A 50 2.10 -6.59 -0.38
C PRO A 50 2.80 -7.35 0.75
N HIS A 51 4.09 -7.09 0.96
CA HIS A 51 4.90 -7.67 2.05
C HIS A 51 5.57 -6.59 2.91
N ALA A 52 5.12 -5.34 2.81
CA ALA A 52 5.54 -4.30 3.72
C ALA A 52 4.97 -4.54 5.13
N ALA A 53 5.75 -4.16 6.12
CA ALA A 53 5.35 -4.03 7.50
C ALA A 53 5.17 -2.53 7.80
N VAL A 54 4.01 -2.19 8.35
CA VAL A 54 3.73 -0.86 8.86
C VAL A 54 3.86 -0.91 10.38
N ASN A 55 4.76 -0.09 10.93
CA ASN A 55 5.01 0.01 12.35
C ASN A 55 4.53 1.39 12.84
N ILE A 56 3.60 1.41 13.79
CA ILE A 56 3.17 2.64 14.46
C ILE A 56 4.02 2.82 15.72
N ILE A 57 4.62 4.00 15.86
CA ILE A 57 5.55 4.33 16.94
C ILE A 57 4.95 5.42 17.82
N SER A 58 4.92 5.18 19.13
CA SER A 58 4.52 6.15 20.14
C SER A 58 5.52 6.13 21.30
N GLU A 59 5.93 7.31 21.76
CA GLU A 59 6.94 7.50 22.81
C GLU A 59 8.19 6.60 22.65
N TYR A 60 8.72 6.52 21.42
CA TYR A 60 9.87 5.70 21.00
C TYR A 60 9.66 4.19 20.97
N GLU A 61 8.46 3.70 21.27
CA GLU A 61 8.12 2.28 21.25
C GLU A 61 7.20 1.94 20.09
N VAL A 62 7.38 0.73 19.53
CA VAL A 62 6.46 0.21 18.51
C VAL A 62 5.22 -0.30 19.23
N ILE A 63 4.13 0.44 19.12
CA ILE A 63 2.86 0.10 19.76
C ILE A 63 2.02 -0.84 18.89
N GLU A 64 2.22 -0.82 17.58
CA GLU A 64 1.47 -1.64 16.64
C GLU A 64 2.34 -2.06 15.44
N LYS A 65 2.19 -3.32 15.03
CA LYS A 65 2.81 -3.88 13.82
C LYS A 65 1.73 -4.50 12.97
N GLU A 66 1.45 -3.87 11.86
CA GLU A 66 0.50 -4.39 10.89
C GLU A 66 1.28 -4.96 9.71
N HIS A 67 1.14 -6.27 9.49
CA HIS A 67 1.51 -6.87 8.21
C HIS A 67 0.41 -6.51 7.23
N VAL A 68 0.77 -5.74 6.22
CA VAL A 68 -0.20 -5.24 5.26
C VAL A 68 -0.60 -6.40 4.34
N GLY A 69 -1.77 -6.98 4.60
CA GLY A 69 -2.41 -7.90 3.66
C GLY A 69 -3.06 -7.10 2.53
N VAL A 70 -3.17 -7.72 1.35
CA VAL A 70 -3.97 -7.12 0.27
C VAL A 70 -5.44 -7.27 0.66
N PRO A 71 -6.24 -6.19 0.66
CA PRO A 71 -7.64 -6.30 1.05
C PRO A 71 -8.45 -7.06 -0.01
N ASP A 72 -9.46 -7.82 0.43
CA ASP A 72 -10.39 -8.55 -0.45
C ASP A 72 -11.14 -7.63 -1.41
N GLU A 73 -11.41 -6.39 -0.97
CA GLU A 73 -12.06 -5.36 -1.76
C GLU A 73 -11.22 -4.08 -1.78
N ILE A 74 -11.02 -3.55 -2.99
CA ILE A 74 -10.24 -2.33 -3.23
C ILE A 74 -11.17 -1.32 -3.90
N VAL A 75 -11.43 -0.21 -3.24
CA VAL A 75 -12.39 0.81 -3.70
C VAL A 75 -11.68 2.14 -3.89
N ASP A 76 -11.86 2.77 -5.06
CA ASP A 76 -11.41 4.14 -5.35
C ASP A 76 -9.89 4.38 -5.23
N ILE A 77 -9.11 3.32 -5.38
CA ILE A 77 -7.64 3.39 -5.26
C ILE A 77 -6.96 3.64 -6.61
N LEU A 78 -7.46 3.01 -7.67
CA LEU A 78 -6.93 3.13 -9.02
C LEU A 78 -8.06 3.12 -10.05
N PRO A 79 -7.88 3.76 -11.22
CA PRO A 79 -8.84 3.72 -12.31
C PRO A 79 -8.86 2.35 -13.00
N CYS A 80 -9.99 1.98 -13.61
CA CYS A 80 -10.06 0.79 -14.45
C CYS A 80 -9.39 1.05 -15.82
N PRO A 81 -8.44 0.22 -16.28
CA PRO A 81 -7.77 0.41 -17.58
C PRO A 81 -8.66 0.11 -18.79
N ASN A 82 -9.85 -0.47 -18.57
CA ASN A 82 -10.82 -0.65 -19.63
C ASN A 82 -11.56 0.67 -19.89
N ALA A 83 -11.27 1.33 -21.00
CA ALA A 83 -11.90 2.60 -21.38
C ALA A 83 -13.44 2.55 -21.44
N ASN A 84 -14.01 1.37 -21.73
CA ASN A 84 -15.46 1.15 -21.80
C ASN A 84 -16.07 0.74 -20.44
N CYS A 85 -15.30 0.74 -19.35
CA CYS A 85 -15.82 0.43 -18.03
C CYS A 85 -16.73 1.55 -17.53
N ILE A 86 -17.86 1.20 -16.91
CA ILE A 86 -18.84 2.14 -16.36
C ILE A 86 -18.22 3.15 -15.38
N THR A 87 -17.16 2.75 -14.67
CA THR A 87 -16.43 3.59 -13.72
C THR A 87 -15.66 4.74 -14.36
N ASN A 88 -15.49 4.73 -15.68
CA ASN A 88 -14.79 5.77 -16.44
C ASN A 88 -15.77 6.72 -17.15
N VAL A 89 -17.08 6.52 -16.96
CA VAL A 89 -18.14 7.36 -17.56
C VAL A 89 -18.44 8.52 -16.61
N GLU A 90 -18.21 9.75 -17.03
CA GLU A 90 -18.38 10.95 -16.18
C GLU A 90 -19.81 11.14 -15.66
N THR A 91 -20.81 10.64 -16.38
CA THR A 91 -22.22 10.77 -15.98
C THR A 91 -22.65 9.77 -14.91
N GLU A 92 -21.80 8.80 -14.56
CA GLU A 92 -22.13 7.71 -13.65
C GLU A 92 -21.43 7.91 -12.30
N PRO A 93 -22.17 8.08 -11.19
CA PRO A 93 -21.60 8.38 -9.88
C PRO A 93 -21.12 7.12 -9.16
N VAL A 94 -20.31 6.29 -9.83
CA VAL A 94 -19.78 5.03 -9.28
C VAL A 94 -18.26 5.06 -9.15
N LYS A 95 -17.76 4.62 -8.00
CA LYS A 95 -16.32 4.49 -7.73
C LYS A 95 -15.78 3.19 -8.33
N THR A 96 -14.49 3.13 -8.61
CA THR A 96 -13.88 1.85 -8.97
C THR A 96 -13.96 0.87 -7.81
N LYS A 97 -14.27 -0.39 -8.10
CA LYS A 97 -14.24 -1.50 -7.16
C LYS A 97 -13.54 -2.68 -7.81
N PHE A 98 -12.53 -3.21 -7.14
CA PHE A 98 -11.82 -4.42 -7.52
C PHE A 98 -11.91 -5.45 -6.39
N LEU A 99 -11.98 -6.71 -6.77
CA LEU A 99 -11.95 -7.85 -5.86
C LEU A 99 -10.61 -8.56 -5.97
N LEU A 100 -10.04 -8.97 -4.85
CA LEU A 100 -8.84 -9.80 -4.83
C LEU A 100 -9.16 -11.16 -5.47
N GLU A 101 -8.43 -11.50 -6.53
CA GLU A 101 -8.55 -12.80 -7.18
C GLU A 101 -7.39 -13.72 -6.79
N ARG A 102 -6.20 -13.14 -6.61
CA ARG A 102 -5.00 -13.87 -6.19
C ARG A 102 -4.01 -12.93 -5.52
N GLU A 103 -3.38 -13.36 -4.43
CA GLU A 103 -2.35 -12.56 -3.73
C GLU A 103 -0.95 -12.71 -4.34
N ASP A 104 -0.57 -13.90 -4.79
CA ASP A 104 0.77 -14.16 -5.34
C ASP A 104 0.75 -15.10 -6.57
N PRO A 105 1.06 -14.59 -7.79
CA PRO A 105 1.23 -13.17 -8.11
C PRO A 105 -0.08 -12.38 -7.94
N LEU A 106 0.04 -11.11 -7.57
CA LEU A 106 -1.10 -10.23 -7.32
C LEU A 106 -1.97 -10.09 -8.57
N GLN A 107 -3.24 -10.45 -8.43
CA GLN A 107 -4.28 -10.25 -9.43
C GLN A 107 -5.56 -9.74 -8.78
N ILE A 108 -6.12 -8.68 -9.35
CA ILE A 108 -7.37 -8.09 -8.90
C ILE A 108 -8.35 -8.01 -10.07
N ARG A 109 -9.63 -8.26 -9.81
CA ARG A 109 -10.69 -8.28 -10.81
C ARG A 109 -11.61 -7.09 -10.66
N CYS A 110 -11.84 -6.35 -11.73
CA CYS A 110 -12.82 -5.27 -11.72
C CYS A 110 -14.21 -5.83 -11.45
N PHE A 111 -14.93 -5.29 -10.46
CA PHE A 111 -16.29 -5.71 -10.13
C PHE A 111 -17.30 -5.46 -11.26
N TYR A 112 -17.03 -4.46 -12.13
CA TYR A 112 -17.98 -4.01 -13.15
C TYR A 112 -17.76 -4.64 -14.52
N CYS A 113 -16.53 -4.60 -15.04
CA CYS A 113 -16.22 -5.12 -16.37
C CYS A 113 -15.52 -6.48 -16.34
N GLU A 114 -15.33 -7.05 -15.15
CA GLU A 114 -14.69 -8.36 -14.90
C GLU A 114 -13.26 -8.51 -15.40
N ARG A 115 -12.64 -7.44 -15.91
CA ARG A 115 -11.25 -7.44 -16.35
C ARG A 115 -10.33 -7.74 -15.16
N VAL A 116 -9.45 -8.71 -15.35
CA VAL A 116 -8.36 -9.04 -14.42
C VAL A 116 -7.17 -8.13 -14.69
N LEU A 117 -6.63 -7.52 -13.64
CA LEU A 117 -5.45 -6.68 -13.64
C LEU A 117 -4.30 -7.45 -12.98
N THR A 118 -3.13 -7.37 -13.59
CA THR A 118 -1.87 -7.91 -13.05
C THR A 118 -1.11 -6.85 -12.27
N ASP A 119 -0.06 -7.26 -11.55
CA ASP A 119 0.88 -6.35 -10.88
C ASP A 119 1.38 -5.20 -11.77
N GLU A 120 1.63 -5.45 -13.06
CA GLU A 120 2.04 -4.41 -14.02
C GLU A 120 0.92 -3.39 -14.32
N ASP A 121 -0.32 -3.87 -14.48
CA ASP A 121 -1.49 -3.00 -14.68
C ASP A 121 -1.75 -2.13 -13.45
N ILE A 122 -1.62 -2.72 -12.25
CA ILE A 122 -1.80 -2.06 -10.97
C ILE A 122 -0.78 -0.93 -10.81
N LYS A 123 0.51 -1.23 -11.03
CA LYS A 123 1.59 -0.23 -10.98
C LYS A 123 1.33 0.93 -11.92
N ARG A 124 0.92 0.65 -13.17
CA ARG A 124 0.59 1.69 -14.16
C ARG A 124 -0.62 2.53 -13.74
N GLY A 125 -1.61 1.93 -13.08
CA GLY A 125 -2.80 2.62 -12.58
C GLY A 125 -2.50 3.58 -11.43
N LEU A 126 -1.50 3.27 -10.60
CA LEU A 126 -1.11 4.05 -9.43
C LEU A 126 -0.13 5.20 -9.73
N THR A 127 0.62 5.13 -10.83
CA THR A 127 1.64 6.13 -11.19
C THR A 127 1.16 7.22 -12.15
N LYS A 128 -0.15 7.42 -12.31
CA LYS A 128 -0.66 8.50 -13.18
C LYS A 128 -0.43 9.87 -12.54
N GLU A 129 0.64 10.54 -12.98
CA GLU A 129 0.68 12.00 -13.17
C GLU A 129 -0.02 12.37 -14.49
#